data_AF-A0A920VIY5-F1
#
_entry.id   AF-A0A920VIY5-F1
#
_cell.length_a   1.000
_cell.length_b   1.000
_cell.length_c   1.000
_cell.angle_alpha   90.00
_cell.angle_beta   90.00
_cell.angle_gamma   90.00
#
_symmetry.space_group_name_H-M   'P 1'
#
loop_
_entity.id
_entity.type
_entity.pdbx_description
1 polymer ?
#
loop_
_entity_poly.entity_id
_entity_poly.type
_entity_poly.pdbx_seq_one_letter_code
_entity_poly.pdbx_strand_id
1 'polypeptide(L)'
;MVLHMTRTPCAPGLPKKEQHRRVAGSSGDYLETFEHNIRDQIGRSLSGGGFDPARDIEAITVNRWPHGYAYSYDTLDDPIEWALFEDDDRPCVIGRQRFGRISIANSDAAATPHTDAAIDEGYRAVGEQLLPRSRAGNLNIDPEKSHEHKLSCLLCPESLAELSETGERMGAQ
;
A
#
# COMPACT_ATOMS: atom_id res chain seq x y z
N MET A 1 0.28 3.35 31.96
CA MET A 1 0.04 4.40 30.95
C MET A 1 0.99 4.14 29.79
N VAL A 2 0.55 4.32 28.54
CA VAL A 2 1.40 4.17 27.35
C VAL A 2 1.43 5.51 26.63
N LEU A 3 2.63 6.01 26.34
CA LEU A 3 2.84 7.21 25.54
C LEU A 3 3.33 6.80 24.16
N HIS A 4 2.68 7.31 23.12
CA HIS A 4 3.14 7.17 21.74
C HIS A 4 3.80 8.48 21.28
N MET A 5 5.02 8.39 20.77
CA MET A 5 5.78 9.52 20.24
C MET A 5 6.17 9.22 18.80
N THR A 6 6.02 10.20 17.92
CA THR A 6 6.41 10.10 16.51
C THR A 6 7.57 11.03 16.22
N ARG A 7 8.60 10.51 15.56
CA ARG A 7 9.64 11.32 14.94
C ARG A 7 9.60 11.11 13.43
N THR A 8 9.37 12.18 12.69
CA THR A 8 9.54 12.21 11.25
C THR A 8 10.91 12.80 10.95
N PRO A 9 11.88 12.02 10.46
CA PRO A 9 13.15 12.60 10.04
C PRO A 9 12.89 13.61 8.92
N CYS A 10 13.39 14.82 9.06
CA CYS A 10 13.27 15.85 8.05
C CYS A 10 14.59 16.60 7.92
N ALA A 11 14.85 17.12 6.72
CA ALA A 11 15.93 18.03 6.44
C ALA A 11 15.29 19.32 5.90
N PRO A 12 15.03 20.30 6.79
CA PRO A 12 14.31 21.51 6.42
C PRO A 12 14.94 22.21 5.21
N GLY A 13 14.09 22.71 4.31
CA GLY A 13 14.52 23.43 3.11
C GLY A 13 14.72 22.57 1.86
N LEU A 14 14.55 21.24 1.95
CA LEU A 14 14.55 20.38 0.77
C LEU A 14 13.12 20.14 0.26
N PRO A 15 12.93 19.98 -1.07
CA PRO A 15 11.67 19.48 -1.63
C PRO A 15 11.32 18.11 -1.07
N LYS A 16 10.02 17.80 -0.95
CA LYS A 16 9.52 16.56 -0.33
C LYS A 16 10.22 15.31 -0.85
N LYS A 17 10.31 15.14 -2.17
CA LYS A 17 10.95 13.96 -2.80
C LYS A 17 12.41 13.77 -2.37
N GLU A 18 13.15 14.86 -2.21
CA GLU A 18 14.55 14.81 -1.76
C GLU A 18 14.66 14.57 -0.24
N GLN A 19 13.69 15.05 0.55
CA GLN A 19 13.58 14.65 1.96
C GLN A 19 13.38 13.14 2.08
N HIS A 20 12.41 12.57 1.37
CA HIS A 20 12.17 11.12 1.36
C HIS A 20 13.41 10.32 0.95
N ARG A 21 14.14 10.76 -0.09
CA ARG A 21 15.38 10.11 -0.53
C ARG A 21 16.48 10.14 0.54
N ARG A 22 16.67 11.29 1.20
CA ARG A 22 17.64 11.42 2.29
C ARG A 22 17.29 10.52 3.48
N VAL A 23 16.01 10.45 3.82
CA VAL A 23 15.52 9.63 4.95
C VAL A 23 15.60 8.14 4.63
N ALA A 24 15.34 7.74 3.39
CA ALA A 24 15.52 6.36 2.96
C ALA A 24 17.00 5.90 3.09
N GLY A 25 17.95 6.81 2.87
CA GLY A 25 19.38 6.56 3.05
C GLY A 25 19.90 6.74 4.48
N SER A 26 19.10 7.29 5.41
CA SER A 26 19.55 7.53 6.77
C SER A 26 19.30 6.32 7.66
N SER A 27 20.37 5.59 7.96
CA SER A 27 20.33 4.46 8.92
C SER A 27 20.59 4.87 10.38
N GLY A 28 20.83 6.15 10.63
CA GLY A 28 21.84 6.54 11.61
C GLY A 28 21.34 7.26 12.85
N ASP A 29 20.51 6.61 13.68
CA ASP A 29 20.45 6.96 15.10
C ASP A 29 20.47 5.68 15.93
N TYR A 30 21.35 5.66 16.93
CA TYR A 30 21.45 4.59 17.91
C TYR A 30 20.28 4.66 18.90
N LEU A 31 19.95 3.53 19.54
CA LEU A 31 18.85 3.47 20.51
C LEU A 31 19.04 4.49 21.64
N GLU A 32 20.29 4.66 22.05
CA GLU A 32 20.75 5.57 23.10
C GLU A 32 20.38 7.03 22.80
N THR A 33 20.48 7.44 21.53
CA THR A 33 20.07 8.79 21.09
C THR A 33 18.56 8.96 21.28
N PHE A 34 17.76 7.96 20.91
CA PHE A 34 16.32 8.02 21.12
C PHE A 34 15.97 8.01 22.59
N GLU A 35 16.55 7.11 23.37
CA GLU A 35 16.33 6.99 24.80
C GLU A 35 16.65 8.30 25.53
N HIS A 36 17.80 8.92 25.23
CA HIS A 36 18.18 10.22 25.78
C HIS A 36 17.15 11.31 25.44
N ASN A 37 16.81 11.45 24.15
CA ASN A 37 15.89 12.49 23.70
C ASN A 37 14.46 12.29 24.23
N ILE A 38 13.99 11.04 24.34
CA ILE A 38 12.68 10.71 24.92
C ILE A 38 12.66 11.13 26.40
N ARG A 39 13.68 10.76 27.17
CA ARG A 39 13.79 11.13 28.59
C ARG A 39 13.85 12.65 28.78
N ASP A 40 14.66 13.35 27.99
CA ASP A 40 14.77 14.81 28.06
C ASP A 40 13.44 15.51 27.75
N GLN A 41 12.79 15.14 26.63
CA GLN A 41 11.54 15.77 26.21
C GLN A 41 10.42 15.56 27.23
N ILE A 42 10.21 14.31 27.67
CA ILE A 42 9.16 14.00 28.64
C ILE A 42 9.49 14.64 29.99
N GLY A 43 10.74 14.56 30.45
CA GLY A 43 11.18 15.15 31.71
C GLY A 43 10.92 16.65 31.75
N ARG A 44 11.24 17.38 30.68
CA ARG A 44 10.95 18.81 30.59
C ARG A 44 9.45 19.09 30.56
N SER A 45 8.68 18.35 29.77
CA SER A 45 7.22 18.53 29.66
C SER A 45 6.45 18.24 30.95
N LEU A 46 6.91 17.28 31.76
CA LEU A 46 6.21 16.82 32.97
C LEU A 46 6.89 17.24 34.28
N SER A 47 7.98 18.01 34.21
CA SER A 47 8.76 18.47 35.37
C SER A 47 7.92 19.13 36.47
N GLY A 48 6.89 19.91 36.11
CA GLY A 48 6.00 20.56 37.07
C GLY A 48 5.12 19.61 37.89
N GLY A 49 5.00 18.35 37.47
CA GLY A 49 4.22 17.31 38.14
C GLY A 49 5.04 16.35 39.01
N GLY A 50 6.35 16.56 39.17
CA GLY A 50 7.23 15.67 39.93
C GLY A 50 7.62 14.38 39.19
N PHE A 51 7.42 14.33 37.88
CA PHE A 51 7.82 13.23 37.02
C PHE A 51 9.35 13.15 36.91
N ASP A 52 9.90 11.97 37.16
CA ASP A 52 11.32 11.66 37.02
C ASP A 52 11.49 10.59 35.92
N PRO A 53 12.02 10.93 34.74
CA PRO A 53 12.21 9.98 33.63
C PRO A 53 13.08 8.76 33.97
N ALA A 54 13.98 8.86 34.96
CA ALA A 54 14.84 7.75 35.35
C ALA A 54 14.12 6.74 36.26
N ARG A 55 13.17 7.23 37.06
CA ARG A 55 12.38 6.42 37.99
C ARG A 55 11.06 5.92 37.39
N ASP A 56 10.40 6.77 36.61
CA ASP A 56 9.00 6.61 36.24
C ASP A 56 8.81 5.98 34.83
N ILE A 57 9.88 5.84 34.03
CA ILE A 57 9.84 5.14 32.74
C ILE A 57 10.27 3.69 32.94
N GLU A 58 9.32 2.77 32.82
CA GLU A 58 9.56 1.32 32.91
C GLU A 58 10.30 0.76 31.70
N ALA A 59 9.88 1.15 30.49
CA ALA A 59 10.43 0.62 29.24
C ALA A 59 10.27 1.61 28.08
N ILE A 60 11.19 1.51 27.12
CA ILE A 60 11.14 2.25 25.86
C ILE A 60 11.28 1.25 24.72
N THR A 61 10.31 1.26 23.81
CA THR A 61 10.35 0.50 22.56
C THR A 61 10.42 1.49 21.41
N VAL A 62 11.42 1.33 20.54
CA VAL A 62 11.62 2.19 19.37
C VAL A 62 11.41 1.38 18.10
N ASN A 63 10.40 1.76 17.33
CA ASN A 63 10.16 1.20 16.00
C ASN A 63 10.71 2.16 14.93
N ARG A 64 11.64 1.69 14.09
CA ARG A 64 12.30 2.51 13.06
C ARG A 64 11.94 2.01 11.66
N TRP A 65 11.01 2.70 11.01
CA TRP A 65 10.60 2.43 9.62
C TRP A 65 10.75 3.68 8.74
N PRO A 66 11.97 4.24 8.58
CA PRO A 66 12.18 5.48 7.84
C PRO A 66 11.81 5.38 6.35
N HIS A 67 11.76 4.16 5.80
CA HIS A 67 11.38 3.84 4.42
C HIS A 67 10.13 2.96 4.34
N GLY A 68 9.34 2.88 5.42
CA GLY A 68 8.22 1.94 5.53
C GLY A 68 6.94 2.37 4.81
N TYR A 69 6.89 3.59 4.27
CA TYR A 69 5.71 4.15 3.64
C TYR A 69 5.97 4.45 2.17
N ALA A 70 5.04 4.03 1.31
CA ALA A 70 5.05 4.38 -0.10
C ALA A 70 4.94 5.90 -0.28
N TYR A 71 5.56 6.42 -1.34
CA TYR A 71 5.48 7.82 -1.71
C TYR A 71 4.10 8.13 -2.27
N SER A 72 3.41 9.13 -1.72
CA SER A 72 2.16 9.68 -2.28
C SER A 72 2.42 10.98 -3.00
N TYR A 73 1.82 11.13 -4.18
CA TYR A 73 1.86 12.36 -4.94
C TYR A 73 1.04 13.45 -4.27
N ASP A 74 1.43 14.71 -4.48
CA ASP A 74 0.67 15.87 -4.08
C ASP A 74 0.76 16.99 -5.12
N THR A 75 -0.18 17.92 -5.10
CA THR A 75 -0.28 19.00 -6.10
C THR A 75 0.77 20.09 -5.95
N LEU A 76 1.57 20.07 -4.87
CA LEU A 76 2.57 21.09 -4.59
C LEU A 76 3.94 20.71 -5.15
N ASP A 77 4.33 19.45 -4.99
CA ASP A 77 5.67 18.95 -5.34
C ASP A 77 5.70 18.03 -6.57
N ASP A 78 4.55 17.53 -7.05
CA ASP A 78 4.44 16.61 -8.19
C ASP A 78 3.54 17.17 -9.31
N PRO A 79 3.61 16.63 -10.55
CA PRO A 79 2.66 16.94 -11.61
C PRO A 79 1.21 16.83 -11.12
N ILE A 80 0.40 17.84 -11.42
CA ILE A 80 -0.97 17.92 -10.93
C ILE A 80 -1.81 16.73 -11.41
N GLU A 81 -1.49 16.22 -12.60
CA GLU A 81 -2.10 15.06 -13.22
C GLU A 81 -1.87 13.80 -12.38
N TRP A 82 -0.67 13.64 -11.82
CA TRP A 82 -0.33 12.48 -10.98
C TRP A 82 -1.01 12.51 -9.61
N ALA A 83 -1.28 13.71 -9.09
CA ALA A 83 -1.92 13.92 -7.80
C ALA A 83 -3.45 13.85 -7.87
N LEU A 84 -4.05 14.22 -9.00
CA LEU A 84 -5.51 14.31 -9.15
C LEU A 84 -6.13 13.18 -9.96
N PHE A 85 -5.36 12.51 -10.83
CA PHE A 85 -5.88 11.50 -11.74
C PHE A 85 -5.05 10.22 -11.72
N GLU A 86 -5.69 9.12 -12.13
CA GLU A 86 -5.01 7.85 -12.32
C GLU A 86 -4.44 7.74 -13.73
N ASP A 87 -3.45 8.57 -14.03
CA ASP A 87 -2.74 8.50 -15.33
C ASP A 87 -1.85 7.25 -15.42
N ASP A 88 -1.68 6.75 -16.63
CA ASP A 88 -0.88 5.58 -16.98
C ASP A 88 0.62 5.90 -17.00
N ASP A 89 1.01 7.17 -17.09
CA ASP A 89 2.41 7.61 -17.13
C ASP A 89 3.05 7.78 -15.73
N ARG A 90 2.28 7.59 -14.66
CA ARG A 90 2.79 7.67 -13.29
C ARG A 90 3.89 6.63 -13.06
N PRO A 91 4.98 6.97 -12.33
CA PRO A 91 6.06 6.03 -12.05
C PRO A 91 5.61 4.70 -11.41
N CYS A 92 4.60 4.73 -10.53
CA CYS A 92 4.03 3.52 -9.92
C CYS A 92 3.25 2.67 -10.94
N VAL A 93 2.54 3.28 -11.88
CA VAL A 93 1.77 2.57 -12.91
C VAL A 93 2.70 1.95 -13.96
N ILE A 94 3.73 2.67 -14.37
CA ILE A 94 4.78 2.13 -15.24
C ILE A 94 5.54 0.99 -14.51
N GLY A 95 5.88 1.21 -13.24
CA GLY A 95 6.66 0.27 -12.45
C GLY A 95 5.92 -1.02 -12.11
N ARG A 96 4.59 -0.97 -11.93
CA ARG A 96 3.77 -2.13 -11.54
C ARG A 96 3.35 -3.03 -12.69
N GLN A 97 3.69 -2.68 -13.94
CA GLN A 97 3.31 -3.45 -15.12
C GLN A 97 3.69 -4.93 -14.97
N ARG A 98 2.81 -5.80 -15.44
CA ARG A 98 2.99 -7.26 -15.34
C ARG A 98 4.17 -7.73 -16.20
N PHE A 99 5.01 -8.59 -15.64
CA PHE A 99 6.08 -9.29 -16.34
C PHE A 99 5.75 -10.77 -16.52
N GLY A 100 5.08 -11.11 -17.64
CA GLY A 100 4.74 -12.50 -17.94
C GLY A 100 3.80 -13.10 -16.89
N ARG A 101 4.29 -13.97 -16.01
CA ARG A 101 3.51 -14.55 -14.90
C ARG A 101 3.78 -13.88 -13.54
N ILE A 102 4.36 -12.69 -13.56
CA ILE A 102 4.72 -11.93 -12.36
C ILE A 102 3.92 -10.63 -12.36
N SER A 103 3.15 -10.39 -11.31
CA SER A 103 2.44 -9.13 -11.04
C SER A 103 2.99 -8.51 -9.75
N ILE A 104 3.09 -7.17 -9.72
CA ILE A 104 3.54 -6.40 -8.55
C ILE A 104 2.29 -5.87 -7.85
N ALA A 105 2.17 -6.06 -6.53
CA ALA A 105 0.88 -5.95 -5.82
C ALA A 105 0.99 -5.39 -4.39
N ASN A 106 1.99 -4.55 -4.12
CA ASN A 106 2.10 -3.86 -2.82
C ASN A 106 1.45 -2.47 -2.89
N SER A 107 1.44 -1.75 -1.78
CA SER A 107 0.91 -0.39 -1.71
C SER A 107 1.74 0.63 -2.54
N ASP A 108 3.03 0.36 -2.79
CA ASP A 108 3.86 1.14 -3.71
C ASP A 108 3.36 1.08 -5.16
N ALA A 109 2.73 -0.02 -5.56
CA ALA A 109 2.08 -0.14 -6.86
C ALA A 109 0.95 0.90 -7.02
N ALA A 110 0.34 1.36 -5.93
CA ALA A 110 -0.68 2.41 -5.93
C ALA A 110 -0.15 3.80 -5.51
N ALA A 111 1.14 3.93 -5.19
CA ALA A 111 1.74 5.17 -4.64
C ALA A 111 1.01 5.72 -3.39
N THR A 112 0.68 4.84 -2.46
CA THR A 112 -0.04 5.22 -1.23
C THR A 112 0.36 4.33 -0.06
N PRO A 113 0.51 4.88 1.16
CA PRO A 113 0.93 4.10 2.34
C PRO A 113 -0.21 3.30 2.99
N HIS A 114 -1.42 3.32 2.41
CA HIS A 114 -2.61 2.79 3.06
C HIS A 114 -2.78 1.28 2.82
N THR A 115 -3.41 0.62 3.79
CA THR A 115 -3.59 -0.84 3.79
C THR A 115 -4.64 -1.30 2.78
N ASP A 116 -5.71 -0.53 2.59
CA ASP A 116 -6.73 -0.76 1.58
C ASP A 116 -6.11 -0.83 0.17
N ALA A 117 -5.20 0.09 -0.15
CA ALA A 117 -4.50 0.07 -1.43
C ALA A 117 -3.65 -1.19 -1.63
N ALA A 118 -3.00 -1.71 -0.59
CA ALA A 118 -2.29 -2.99 -0.69
C ALA A 118 -3.25 -4.15 -1.02
N ILE A 119 -4.46 -4.13 -0.45
CA ILE A 119 -5.50 -5.12 -0.71
C ILE A 119 -6.01 -4.99 -2.15
N ASP A 120 -6.30 -3.77 -2.61
CA ASP A 120 -6.81 -3.49 -3.95
C ASP A 120 -5.78 -3.88 -5.04
N GLU A 121 -4.50 -3.58 -4.82
CA GLU A 121 -3.41 -3.98 -5.72
C GLU A 121 -3.21 -5.51 -5.73
N GLY A 122 -3.43 -6.17 -4.59
CA GLY A 122 -3.54 -7.62 -4.48
C GLY A 122 -4.67 -8.20 -5.34
N TYR A 123 -5.87 -7.62 -5.21
CA TYR A 123 -7.03 -8.02 -6.00
C TYR A 123 -6.80 -7.82 -7.51
N ARG A 124 -6.24 -6.67 -7.91
CA ARG A 124 -5.87 -6.38 -9.30
C ARG A 124 -4.90 -7.43 -9.84
N ALA A 125 -3.83 -7.72 -9.10
CA ALA A 125 -2.80 -8.67 -9.52
C ALA A 125 -3.34 -10.09 -9.69
N VAL A 126 -4.27 -10.53 -8.84
CA VAL A 126 -4.99 -11.79 -9.04
C VAL A 126 -5.78 -11.77 -10.35
N GLY A 127 -6.50 -10.67 -10.62
CA GLY A 127 -7.20 -10.47 -11.90
C GLY A 127 -6.27 -10.60 -13.10
N GLU A 128 -5.08 -9.99 -13.06
CA GLU A 128 -4.08 -10.12 -14.12
C GLU A 128 -3.65 -11.57 -14.37
N GLN A 129 -3.45 -12.37 -13.32
CA GLN A 129 -3.04 -13.76 -13.46
C GLN A 129 -4.18 -14.69 -13.91
N LEU A 130 -5.40 -14.40 -13.45
CA LEU A 130 -6.58 -15.21 -13.75
C LEU A 130 -7.14 -14.96 -15.14
N LEU A 131 -6.96 -13.78 -15.72
CA LEU A 131 -7.27 -13.53 -17.13
C LEU A 131 -6.21 -14.24 -17.98
N PRO A 132 -6.45 -15.47 -18.46
CA PRO A 132 -5.50 -16.15 -19.29
C PRO A 132 -5.52 -15.41 -20.62
N ARG A 133 -4.35 -15.14 -21.19
CA ARG A 133 -4.31 -14.97 -22.64
C ARG A 133 -4.89 -16.24 -23.24
N SER A 134 -6.12 -16.17 -23.74
CA SER A 134 -6.56 -17.09 -24.76
C SER A 134 -5.48 -17.10 -25.85
N ARG A 135 -5.23 -18.23 -26.50
CA ARG A 135 -4.25 -18.28 -27.61
C ARG A 135 -4.63 -17.32 -28.76
N ALA A 136 -5.80 -16.69 -28.73
CA ALA A 136 -6.15 -15.55 -29.56
C ALA A 136 -5.56 -14.27 -28.93
N GLY A 137 -4.67 -13.61 -29.68
CA GLY A 137 -3.98 -12.40 -29.26
C GLY A 137 -4.90 -11.27 -28.76
N ASN A 138 -4.30 -10.38 -27.98
CA ASN A 138 -4.82 -9.11 -27.45
C ASN A 138 -6.31 -8.83 -27.70
N LEU A 139 -7.15 -9.19 -26.72
CA LEU A 139 -8.35 -8.40 -26.50
C LEU A 139 -7.90 -7.11 -25.82
N ASN A 140 -7.79 -6.03 -26.60
CA ASN A 140 -7.90 -4.68 -26.06
C ASN A 140 -9.26 -4.62 -25.38
N ILE A 141 -9.28 -4.72 -24.05
CA ILE A 141 -10.50 -4.52 -23.28
C ILE A 141 -10.63 -3.01 -23.13
N ASP A 142 -11.46 -2.40 -23.98
CA ASP A 142 -11.89 -1.02 -23.80
C ASP A 142 -12.53 -0.88 -22.40
N PRO A 143 -12.07 0.05 -21.55
CA PRO A 143 -12.53 0.16 -20.17
C PRO A 143 -14.04 0.43 -20.07
N GLU A 144 -14.65 1.06 -21.08
CA GLU A 144 -16.11 1.28 -21.15
C GLU A 144 -16.91 -0.02 -21.29
N LYS A 145 -16.35 -1.08 -21.90
CA LYS A 145 -17.05 -2.37 -22.06
C LYS A 145 -16.95 -3.29 -20.85
N SER A 146 -16.10 -2.96 -19.87
CA SER A 146 -15.95 -3.76 -18.64
C SER A 146 -17.19 -3.74 -17.74
N HIS A 147 -18.00 -2.67 -17.80
CA HIS A 147 -19.25 -2.54 -17.06
C HIS A 147 -20.36 -3.45 -17.61
N GLU A 148 -20.45 -3.61 -18.94
CA GLU A 148 -21.43 -4.52 -19.55
C GLU A 148 -21.03 -6.01 -19.40
N HIS A 149 -19.73 -6.32 -19.40
CA HIS A 149 -19.25 -7.70 -19.26
C HIS A 149 -19.56 -8.31 -17.88
N LYS A 150 -19.66 -7.49 -16.82
CA LYS A 150 -20.07 -7.95 -15.48
C LYS A 150 -21.53 -8.44 -15.45
N LEU A 151 -22.42 -7.90 -16.29
CA LEU A 151 -23.81 -8.37 -16.39
C LEU A 151 -23.95 -9.61 -17.28
N SER A 152 -23.14 -9.73 -18.33
CA SER A 152 -23.19 -10.88 -19.25
C SER A 152 -22.83 -12.20 -18.58
N CYS A 153 -21.82 -12.22 -17.69
CA CYS A 153 -21.44 -13.43 -16.96
C CYS A 153 -22.50 -13.92 -15.96
N LEU A 154 -23.38 -13.04 -15.46
CA LEU A 154 -24.51 -13.43 -14.60
C LEU A 154 -25.71 -13.97 -15.38
N LEU A 155 -25.74 -13.83 -16.71
CA LEU A 155 -26.88 -14.16 -17.55
C LEU A 155 -26.56 -15.21 -18.64
N CYS A 156 -25.42 -15.90 -18.55
CA CYS A 156 -25.10 -16.97 -19.48
C CYS A 156 -26.03 -18.18 -19.24
N PRO A 157 -26.86 -18.61 -20.23
CA PRO A 157 -27.79 -19.74 -20.05
C PRO A 157 -27.08 -21.08 -19.87
N GLU A 158 -25.77 -21.16 -20.16
CA GLU A 158 -25.01 -22.41 -20.14
C GLU A 158 -24.65 -22.89 -18.71
N SER A 159 -24.66 -22.02 -17.69
CA SER A 159 -24.37 -22.45 -16.30
C SER A 159 -25.57 -23.12 -15.61
N LEU A 160 -26.79 -22.93 -16.13
CA LEU A 160 -28.00 -23.57 -15.60
C LEU A 160 -28.24 -24.98 -16.17
N ALA A 161 -27.59 -25.35 -17.28
CA ALA A 161 -27.72 -26.67 -17.88
C ALA A 161 -26.91 -27.74 -17.13
N GLU A 162 -25.68 -27.43 -16.70
CA GLU A 162 -24.79 -28.40 -16.03
C GLU A 162 -25.22 -28.77 -14.59
N LEU A 163 -26.07 -27.96 -13.96
CA LEU A 163 -26.63 -28.27 -12.64
C LEU A 163 -27.90 -29.13 -12.69
N SER A 164 -28.50 -29.36 -13.88
CA SER A 164 -29.62 -30.30 -14.03
C SER A 164 -29.16 -31.73 -14.36
N GLU A 165 -28.09 -31.89 -15.15
CA GLU A 165 -27.60 -33.22 -15.56
C GLU A 165 -26.80 -33.96 -14.47
N THR A 166 -26.31 -33.24 -13.46
CA THR A 166 -25.59 -33.85 -12.32
C THR A 166 -26.53 -34.36 -11.22
N GLY A 167 -27.83 -34.02 -11.25
CA GLY A 167 -28.84 -34.50 -10.30
C GLY A 167 -29.47 -35.85 -10.67
N GLU A 168 -29.40 -36.29 -11.93
CA GLU A 168 -30.07 -37.51 -12.41
C GLU A 168 -29.19 -38.77 -12.45
N ARG A 169 -27.88 -38.66 -12.16
CA ARG A 169 -26.96 -39.82 -12.17
C ARG A 169 -26.59 -40.39 -10.80
N MET A 170 -27.26 -39.97 -9.73
CA MET A 170 -27.03 -40.47 -8.36
C MET A 170 -28.19 -41.32 -7.79
N GLY A 171 -28.91 -42.02 -8.68
CA GLY A 171 -30.05 -42.87 -8.32
C GLY A 171 -30.27 -44.04 -9.28
N ALA A 172 -29.24 -44.84 -9.56
CA ALA A 172 -29.41 -46.17 -10.16
C ALA A 172 -28.12 -47.01 -10.00
N GLN A 173 -27.95 -47.59 -8.80
CA GLN A 173 -27.39 -48.91 -8.45
C GLN A 173 -26.85 -48.89 -7.02
#